data_AF-A0A2V7K0C6-F1
#
_entry.id   AF-A0A2V7K0C6-F1
#
_cell.length_a   1.000
_cell.length_b   1.000
_cell.length_c   1.000
_cell.angle_alpha   90.00
_cell.angle_beta   90.00
_cell.angle_gamma   90.00
#
_symmetry.space_group_name_H-M   'P 1'
#
loop_
_entity.id
_entity.type
_entity.pdbx_description
1 polymer ?
#
loop_
_entity_poly.entity_id
_entity_poly.type
_entity_poly.pdbx_seq_one_letter_code
_entity_poly.pdbx_strand_id
1 'polypeptide(L)'
;WKRVGNAAGLGRASWGVATFLQLGRRGEINPSVLERALAAASEALAVHRTGTNRFDLAWSLHLTGMIHLKMGQFAKATADFREAASIFAADDDLTGLGIIASDSAELAGAQGQREKQAALIGLAYAISRRAGTGLLGDISREDARTKPEDLAPELRPAFDRGGAMDLTAGIAYALSES
;
A
#
# COMPACT_ATOMS: atom_id res chain seq x y z
N TRP A 1 15.80 15.10 16.36
CA TRP A 1 14.94 14.17 17.11
C TRP A 1 15.72 13.24 18.04
N LYS A 2 16.64 12.39 17.55
CA LYS A 2 17.46 11.49 18.41
C LYS A 2 18.21 12.19 19.55
N ARG A 3 18.85 13.34 19.29
CA ARG A 3 19.57 14.13 20.32
C ARG A 3 18.67 14.81 21.36
N VAL A 4 17.35 14.83 21.15
CA VAL A 4 16.39 15.60 21.96
C VAL A 4 15.34 14.71 22.64
N GLY A 5 15.47 13.38 22.56
CA GLY A 5 14.59 12.41 23.24
C GLY A 5 13.15 12.32 22.70
N ASN A 6 12.82 13.02 21.61
CA ASN A 6 11.47 13.00 21.04
C ASN A 6 11.32 11.85 20.03
N ALA A 7 10.93 10.68 20.53
CA ALA A 7 10.68 9.49 19.72
C ALA A 7 9.58 9.70 18.67
N ALA A 8 8.46 10.35 19.04
CA ALA A 8 7.35 10.59 18.10
C ALA A 8 7.77 11.48 16.92
N GLY A 9 8.57 12.53 17.17
CA GLY A 9 9.12 13.39 16.13
C GLY A 9 10.13 12.66 15.24
N LEU A 10 10.91 11.72 15.81
CA LEU A 10 11.76 10.83 15.01
C LEU A 10 10.91 9.96 14.10
N GLY A 11 9.88 9.29 14.62
CA GLY A 11 9.01 8.41 13.85
C GLY A 11 8.40 9.10 12.63
N ARG A 12 7.80 10.28 12.82
CA ARG A 12 7.21 11.06 11.71
C ARG A 12 8.25 11.54 10.70
N ALA A 13 9.41 11.99 11.16
CA ALA A 13 10.48 12.44 10.26
C ALA A 13 11.03 11.28 9.42
N SER A 14 11.25 10.12 10.04
CA SER A 14 11.75 8.93 9.36
C SER A 14 10.70 8.36 8.40
N TRP A 15 9.41 8.43 8.75
CA TRP A 15 8.32 8.11 7.84
C TRP A 15 8.34 9.03 6.61
N GLY A 16 8.45 10.35 6.79
CA GLY A 16 8.52 11.30 5.67
C GLY A 16 9.72 11.08 4.75
N VAL A 17 10.89 10.74 5.31
CA VAL A 17 12.08 10.36 4.52
C VAL A 17 11.81 9.10 3.70
N ALA A 18 11.23 8.06 4.32
CA ALA A 18 10.91 6.82 3.64
C ALA A 18 9.88 7.04 2.51
N THR A 19 8.84 7.84 2.76
CA THR A 19 7.84 8.22 1.76
C THR A 19 8.51 8.84 0.56
N PHE A 20 9.39 9.83 0.75
CA PHE A 20 10.09 10.47 -0.36
C PHE A 20 11.02 9.51 -1.12
N LEU A 21 11.82 8.71 -0.41
CA LEU A 21 12.82 7.83 -1.04
C LEU A 21 12.19 6.69 -1.84
N GLN A 22 10.98 6.26 -1.49
CA GLN A 22 10.33 5.15 -2.17
C GLN A 22 9.53 5.58 -3.40
N LEU A 23 9.26 6.87 -3.63
CA LEU A 23 8.42 7.33 -4.75
C LEU A 23 8.95 6.87 -6.10
N GLY A 24 8.03 6.51 -7.00
CA GLY A 24 8.33 6.15 -8.38
C GLY A 24 7.99 4.70 -8.72
N ARG A 25 8.07 4.37 -10.01
CA ARG A 25 7.68 3.05 -10.51
C ARG A 25 8.57 1.95 -9.95
N ARG A 26 7.97 0.81 -9.59
CA ARG A 26 8.72 -0.42 -9.29
C ARG A 26 9.68 -0.76 -10.44
N GLY A 27 10.93 -1.04 -10.10
CA GLY A 27 11.98 -1.39 -11.06
C GLY A 27 12.76 -0.20 -11.62
N GLU A 28 12.31 1.04 -11.38
CA GLU A 28 13.02 2.26 -11.81
C GLU A 28 13.81 2.92 -10.67
N ILE A 29 13.57 2.52 -9.42
CA ILE A 29 14.26 3.07 -8.24
C ILE A 29 15.54 2.27 -7.97
N ASN A 30 16.65 2.98 -7.76
CA ASN A 30 17.94 2.37 -7.44
C ASN A 30 17.84 1.51 -6.16
N PRO A 31 18.34 0.25 -6.16
CA PRO A 31 18.29 -0.62 -4.98
C PRO A 31 18.86 -0.01 -3.70
N SER A 32 19.95 0.76 -3.78
CA SER A 32 20.54 1.44 -2.62
C SER A 32 19.63 2.54 -2.03
N VAL A 33 18.78 3.14 -2.86
CA VAL A 33 17.76 4.10 -2.41
C VAL A 33 16.63 3.37 -1.69
N LEU A 34 16.20 2.20 -2.20
CA LEU A 34 15.21 1.36 -1.53
C LEU A 34 15.70 0.84 -0.18
N GLU A 35 16.98 0.47 -0.05
CA GLU A 35 17.56 0.09 1.24
C GLU A 35 17.53 1.23 2.26
N ARG A 36 17.83 2.46 1.82
CA ARG A 36 17.71 3.66 2.67
C ARG A 36 16.26 3.96 3.03
N ALA A 37 15.33 3.80 2.09
CA ALA A 37 13.90 3.94 2.34
C ALA A 37 13.45 2.92 3.40
N LEU A 38 13.85 1.65 3.26
CA LEU A 38 13.51 0.60 4.21
C LEU A 38 14.08 0.87 5.60
N ALA A 39 15.32 1.36 5.70
CA ALA A 39 15.92 1.73 6.98
C ALA A 39 15.14 2.84 7.69
N ALA A 40 14.74 3.88 6.94
CA ALA A 40 13.92 4.98 7.48
C ALA A 40 12.51 4.52 7.85
N ALA A 41 11.87 3.67 7.02
CA ALA A 41 10.55 3.10 7.29
C ALA A 41 10.57 2.21 8.53
N SER A 42 11.62 1.40 8.70
CA SER A 42 11.81 0.53 9.86
C SER A 42 11.97 1.33 11.16
N GLU A 43 12.68 2.46 11.10
CA GLU A 43 12.80 3.36 12.26
C GLU A 43 11.46 3.99 12.63
N ALA A 44 10.68 4.42 11.65
CA ALA A 44 9.33 4.93 11.87
C ALA A 44 8.41 3.87 12.47
N LEU A 45 8.39 2.68 11.86
CA LEU A 45 7.58 1.55 12.28
C LEU A 45 7.92 1.11 13.72
N ALA A 46 9.20 1.07 14.09
CA ALA A 46 9.62 0.74 15.45
C ALA A 46 9.05 1.74 16.48
N VAL A 47 9.08 3.04 16.18
CA VAL A 47 8.47 4.07 17.04
C VAL A 47 6.95 3.86 17.11
N HIS A 48 6.28 3.75 15.96
CA HIS A 48 4.82 3.69 15.91
C HIS A 48 4.26 2.40 16.55
N ARG A 49 5.00 1.28 16.50
CA ARG A 49 4.65 0.04 17.24
C ARG A 49 4.65 0.20 18.75
N THR A 50 5.45 1.12 19.29
CA THR A 50 5.48 1.40 20.74
C THR A 50 4.52 2.50 21.16
N GLY A 51 3.91 3.18 20.19
CA GLY A 51 2.95 4.26 20.41
C GLY A 51 1.51 3.77 20.55
N THR A 52 0.61 4.69 20.85
CA THR A 52 -0.84 4.45 20.88
C THR A 52 -1.55 4.90 19.60
N ASN A 53 -0.84 5.58 18.68
CA ASN A 53 -1.42 6.07 17.44
C ASN A 53 -1.46 4.96 16.37
N ARG A 54 -2.59 4.27 16.30
CA ARG A 54 -2.84 3.19 15.33
C ARG A 54 -2.82 3.67 13.87
N PHE A 55 -3.19 4.93 13.64
CA PHE A 55 -3.13 5.54 12.31
C PHE A 55 -1.68 5.57 11.80
N ASP A 56 -0.75 6.11 12.58
CA ASP A 56 0.67 6.18 12.20
C ASP A 56 1.26 4.78 11.96
N LEU A 57 0.83 3.79 12.74
CA LEU A 57 1.23 2.38 12.59
C LEU A 57 0.74 1.81 11.26
N ALA A 58 -0.55 1.93 10.93
CA ALA A 58 -1.11 1.40 9.69
C ALA A 58 -0.47 2.01 8.44
N TRP A 59 -0.24 3.33 8.45
CA TRP A 59 0.43 4.03 7.34
C TRP A 59 1.91 3.67 7.22
N SER A 60 2.58 3.34 8.33
CA SER A 60 3.97 2.85 8.29
C SER A 60 4.07 1.43 7.77
N LEU A 61 3.09 0.58 8.09
CA LEU A 61 2.99 -0.78 7.55
C LEU A 61 2.72 -0.74 6.04
N HIS A 62 1.76 0.06 5.58
CA HIS A 62 1.54 0.33 4.15
C HIS A 62 2.84 0.73 3.43
N LEU A 63 3.53 1.74 3.96
CA LEU A 63 4.76 2.26 3.37
C LEU A 63 5.87 1.20 3.32
N THR A 64 6.06 0.46 4.43
CA THR A 64 7.06 -0.61 4.51
C THR A 64 6.74 -1.74 3.53
N GLY A 65 5.47 -2.12 3.42
CA GLY A 65 5.02 -3.13 2.47
C GLY A 65 5.25 -2.72 1.01
N MET A 66 5.02 -1.45 0.67
CA MET A 66 5.33 -0.90 -0.66
C MET A 66 6.83 -0.95 -0.98
N ILE A 67 7.68 -0.64 0.00
CA ILE A 67 9.15 -0.75 -0.16
C ILE A 67 9.56 -2.21 -0.35
N HIS A 68 9.03 -3.13 0.47
CA HIS A 68 9.27 -4.56 0.31
C HIS A 68 8.84 -5.07 -1.07
N LEU A 69 7.66 -4.64 -1.56
CA LEU A 69 7.18 -4.94 -2.90
C LEU A 69 8.17 -4.45 -3.97
N LYS A 70 8.65 -3.21 -3.84
CA LYS A 70 9.62 -2.63 -4.79
C LYS A 70 10.97 -3.34 -4.76
N MET A 71 11.34 -3.94 -3.62
CA MET A 71 12.52 -4.80 -3.47
C MET A 71 12.29 -6.27 -3.88
N GLY A 72 11.10 -6.64 -4.34
CA GLY A 72 10.76 -8.03 -4.71
C GLY A 72 10.50 -8.97 -3.51
N GLN A 73 10.36 -8.42 -2.30
CA GLN A 73 10.16 -9.16 -1.06
C GLN A 73 8.67 -9.40 -0.81
N PHE A 74 7.99 -10.09 -1.74
CA PHE A 74 6.53 -10.17 -1.79
C PHE A 74 5.89 -10.75 -0.53
N ALA A 75 6.48 -11.77 0.10
CA ALA A 75 5.95 -12.36 1.33
C ALA A 75 5.91 -11.35 2.49
N LYS A 76 6.93 -10.48 2.60
CA LYS A 76 6.96 -9.42 3.62
C LYS A 76 5.95 -8.32 3.29
N ALA A 77 5.88 -7.92 2.03
CA ALA A 77 4.88 -6.95 1.57
C ALA A 77 3.45 -7.40 1.91
N THR A 78 3.11 -8.66 1.61
CA THR A 78 1.80 -9.23 1.97
C THR A 78 1.56 -9.22 3.48
N ALA A 79 2.57 -9.54 4.30
CA ALA A 79 2.44 -9.51 5.76
C ALA A 79 2.17 -8.08 6.28
N ASP A 80 2.92 -7.10 5.78
CA ASP A 80 2.76 -5.69 6.16
C ASP A 80 1.38 -5.16 5.73
N PHE A 81 0.95 -5.45 4.50
CA PHE A 81 -0.38 -5.07 3.99
C PHE A 81 -1.51 -5.71 4.79
N ARG A 82 -1.35 -6.97 5.22
CA ARG A 82 -2.34 -7.66 6.04
C ARG A 82 -2.48 -7.03 7.42
N GLU A 83 -1.36 -6.67 8.05
CA GLU A 83 -1.38 -5.97 9.35
C GLU A 83 -2.01 -4.57 9.21
N ALA A 84 -1.64 -3.81 8.16
CA ALA A 84 -2.22 -2.50 7.88
C ALA A 84 -3.73 -2.58 7.64
N ALA A 85 -4.20 -3.51 6.81
CA ALA A 85 -5.62 -3.70 6.53
C ALA A 85 -6.42 -4.08 7.77
N SER A 86 -5.86 -4.89 8.67
CA SER A 86 -6.50 -5.23 9.94
C SER A 86 -6.77 -3.99 10.79
N ILE A 87 -5.80 -3.06 10.85
CA ILE A 87 -5.95 -1.80 11.58
C ILE A 87 -6.97 -0.89 10.89
N PHE A 88 -6.85 -0.68 9.58
CA PHE A 88 -7.79 0.17 8.83
C PHE A 88 -9.23 -0.36 8.89
N ALA A 89 -9.42 -1.69 8.83
CA ALA A 89 -10.74 -2.30 8.98
C ALA A 89 -11.33 -2.10 10.39
N ALA A 90 -10.51 -2.24 11.43
CA ALA A 90 -10.95 -2.01 12.80
C ALA A 90 -11.27 -0.54 13.11
N ASP A 91 -10.72 0.38 12.32
CA ASP A 91 -10.89 1.83 12.46
C ASP A 91 -11.88 2.41 11.40
N ASP A 92 -12.57 1.56 10.63
CA ASP A 92 -13.49 1.92 9.53
C ASP A 92 -12.89 2.87 8.47
N ASP A 93 -11.56 2.81 8.27
CA ASP A 93 -10.84 3.68 7.33
C ASP A 93 -10.92 3.13 5.90
N LEU A 94 -11.96 3.56 5.18
CA LEU A 94 -12.14 3.21 3.77
C LEU A 94 -11.00 3.71 2.87
N THR A 95 -10.34 4.82 3.22
CA THR A 95 -9.24 5.34 2.40
C THR A 95 -8.02 4.43 2.52
N GLY A 96 -7.66 4.04 3.74
CA GLY A 96 -6.62 3.06 4.00
C GLY A 96 -6.89 1.72 3.33
N LEU A 97 -8.11 1.20 3.44
CA LEU A 97 -8.50 -0.06 2.77
C LEU A 97 -8.43 0.02 1.24
N GLY A 98 -8.85 1.14 0.64
CA GLY A 98 -8.73 1.36 -0.80
C GLY A 98 -7.28 1.39 -1.27
N ILE A 99 -6.38 1.93 -0.45
CA ILE A 99 -4.93 1.94 -0.73
C ILE A 99 -4.35 0.54 -0.61
N ILE A 100 -4.69 -0.23 0.42
CA ILE A 100 -4.22 -1.63 0.55
C ILE A 100 -4.69 -2.49 -0.62
N ALA A 101 -5.93 -2.31 -1.08
CA ALA A 101 -6.41 -2.98 -2.30
C ALA A 101 -5.56 -2.62 -3.53
N SER A 102 -5.17 -1.35 -3.67
CA SER A 102 -4.28 -0.89 -4.75
C SER A 102 -2.86 -1.45 -4.63
N ASP A 103 -2.29 -1.48 -3.43
CA ASP A 103 -0.94 -2.04 -3.23
C ASP A 103 -0.93 -3.55 -3.51
N SER A 104 -2.00 -4.24 -3.12
CA SER A 104 -2.20 -5.66 -3.43
C SER A 104 -2.35 -5.88 -4.95
N ALA A 105 -2.93 -4.92 -5.68
CA ALA A 105 -2.97 -4.96 -7.14
C ALA A 105 -1.56 -4.84 -7.74
N GLU A 106 -0.74 -3.92 -7.24
CA GLU A 106 0.66 -3.78 -7.68
C GLU A 106 1.48 -5.05 -7.39
N LEU A 107 1.23 -5.70 -6.25
CA LEU A 107 1.81 -6.99 -5.89
C LEU A 107 1.38 -8.11 -6.84
N ALA A 108 0.08 -8.23 -7.12
CA ALA A 108 -0.44 -9.20 -8.09
C ALA A 108 0.17 -8.98 -9.49
N GLY A 109 0.29 -7.72 -9.92
CA GLY A 109 0.97 -7.37 -11.16
C GLY A 109 2.45 -7.73 -11.15
N ALA A 110 3.15 -7.59 -10.01
CA ALA A 110 4.53 -8.04 -9.83
C ALA A 110 4.72 -9.54 -10.01
N GLN A 111 3.71 -10.30 -9.59
CA GLN A 111 3.69 -11.76 -9.68
C GLN A 111 3.10 -12.26 -11.01
N GLY A 112 2.79 -11.37 -11.96
CA GLY A 112 2.24 -11.73 -13.27
C GLY A 112 0.76 -12.14 -13.26
N GLN A 113 0.05 -11.94 -12.15
CA GLN A 113 -1.34 -12.34 -11.97
C GLN A 113 -2.30 -11.28 -12.52
N ARG A 114 -2.34 -11.14 -13.84
CA ARG A 114 -3.04 -10.04 -14.53
C ARG A 114 -4.54 -9.96 -14.19
N GLU A 115 -5.24 -11.09 -14.10
CA GLU A 115 -6.66 -11.08 -13.72
C GLU A 115 -6.88 -10.61 -12.27
N LYS A 116 -6.05 -11.07 -11.33
CA LYS A 116 -6.12 -10.65 -9.93
C LYS A 116 -5.78 -9.17 -9.80
N GLN A 117 -4.74 -8.72 -10.48
CA GLN A 117 -4.40 -7.29 -10.56
C GLN A 117 -5.59 -6.47 -11.06
N ALA A 118 -6.21 -6.84 -12.19
CA ALA A 118 -7.35 -6.11 -12.73
C ALA A 118 -8.54 -6.06 -11.75
N ALA A 119 -8.88 -7.18 -11.11
CA ALA A 119 -9.92 -7.23 -10.08
C ALA A 119 -9.59 -6.31 -8.89
N LEU A 120 -8.34 -6.32 -8.42
CA LEU A 120 -7.93 -5.48 -7.30
C LEU A 120 -7.88 -3.99 -7.64
N ILE A 121 -7.55 -3.62 -8.88
CA ILE A 121 -7.72 -2.25 -9.39
C ILE A 121 -9.20 -1.86 -9.32
N GLY A 122 -10.11 -2.73 -9.78
CA GLY A 122 -11.56 -2.49 -9.71
C GLY A 122 -12.05 -2.26 -8.28
N LEU A 123 -11.63 -3.13 -7.36
CA LEU A 123 -11.93 -3.01 -5.93
C LEU A 123 -11.41 -1.69 -5.35
N ALA A 124 -10.13 -1.36 -5.55
CA ALA A 124 -9.50 -0.15 -5.03
C ALA A 124 -10.23 1.12 -5.49
N TYR A 125 -10.57 1.20 -6.78
CA TYR A 125 -11.31 2.34 -7.32
C TYR A 125 -12.75 2.41 -6.79
N ALA A 126 -13.43 1.27 -6.59
CA ALA A 126 -14.76 1.25 -6.00
C ALA A 126 -14.75 1.74 -4.55
N ILE A 127 -13.79 1.31 -3.74
CA ILE A 127 -13.61 1.77 -2.36
C ILE A 127 -13.25 3.26 -2.33
N SER A 128 -12.30 3.70 -3.16
CA SER A 128 -11.87 5.10 -3.23
C SER A 128 -13.01 6.05 -3.59
N ARG A 129 -13.89 5.67 -4.53
CA ARG A 129 -15.11 6.45 -4.85
C ARG A 129 -16.05 6.60 -3.65
N ARG A 130 -16.17 5.57 -2.81
CA ARG A 130 -16.99 5.61 -1.58
C ARG A 130 -16.35 6.48 -0.50
N ALA A 131 -15.02 6.48 -0.41
CA ALA A 131 -14.26 7.27 0.56
C ALA A 131 -14.20 8.77 0.21
N GLY A 132 -14.16 9.11 -1.09
CA GLY A 132 -14.25 10.50 -1.57
C GLY A 132 -12.98 11.35 -1.38
N THR A 133 -11.83 10.75 -1.08
CA THR A 133 -10.60 11.49 -0.70
C THR A 133 -9.66 11.82 -1.86
N GLY A 134 -9.83 11.21 -3.04
CA GLY A 134 -8.96 11.40 -4.21
C GLY A 134 -7.53 10.84 -4.06
N LEU A 135 -7.13 10.44 -2.86
CA LEU A 135 -5.77 10.06 -2.48
C LEU A 135 -5.21 8.89 -3.31
N LEU A 136 -6.06 7.92 -3.67
CA LEU A 136 -5.65 6.83 -4.56
C LEU A 136 -5.12 7.34 -5.90
N GLY A 137 -5.71 8.41 -6.45
CA GLY A 137 -5.31 8.99 -7.73
C GLY A 137 -3.95 9.67 -7.67
N ASP A 138 -3.60 10.28 -6.54
CA ASP A 138 -2.28 10.90 -6.34
C ASP A 138 -1.20 9.82 -6.17
N ILE A 139 -1.42 8.83 -5.31
CA ILE A 139 -0.51 7.68 -5.13
C ILE A 139 -0.29 6.94 -6.46
N SER A 140 -1.35 6.67 -7.20
CA SER A 140 -1.25 5.97 -8.49
C SER A 140 -0.44 6.76 -9.51
N ARG A 141 -0.47 8.10 -9.45
CA ARG A 141 0.33 8.96 -10.31
C ARG A 141 1.79 8.97 -9.91
N GLU A 142 2.07 9.10 -8.62
CA GLU A 142 3.45 9.12 -8.07
C GLU A 142 4.19 7.81 -8.29
N ASP A 143 3.51 6.67 -8.14
CA ASP A 143 4.07 5.34 -8.37
C ASP A 143 3.95 4.87 -9.82
N ALA A 144 3.30 5.66 -10.69
CA ALA A 144 2.98 5.31 -12.06
C ALA A 144 2.30 3.92 -12.20
N ARG A 145 1.36 3.63 -11.30
CA ARG A 145 0.60 2.36 -11.21
C ARG A 145 -0.26 2.15 -12.46
N THR A 146 -0.61 0.90 -12.75
CA THR A 146 -1.58 0.57 -13.80
C THR A 146 -2.96 1.14 -13.43
N LYS A 147 -3.54 1.92 -14.33
CA LYS A 147 -4.86 2.53 -14.14
C LYS A 147 -5.94 1.76 -14.90
N PRO A 148 -7.23 1.97 -14.59
CA PRO A 148 -8.34 1.33 -15.30
C PRO A 148 -8.32 1.53 -16.82
N GLU A 149 -7.88 2.71 -17.28
CA GLU A 149 -7.73 3.04 -18.70
C GLU A 149 -6.58 2.31 -19.40
N ASP A 150 -5.60 1.79 -18.64
CA ASP A 150 -4.46 1.04 -19.18
C ASP A 150 -4.77 -0.47 -19.31
N LEU A 151 -5.91 -0.94 -18.79
CA LEU A 151 -6.28 -2.35 -18.81
C LEU A 151 -6.67 -2.81 -20.21
N ALA A 152 -6.12 -3.95 -20.62
CA ALA A 152 -6.51 -4.60 -21.86
C ALA A 152 -8.01 -4.99 -21.83
N PRO A 153 -8.74 -4.94 -22.95
CA PRO A 153 -10.18 -5.21 -23.00
C PRO A 153 -10.60 -6.54 -22.36
N GLU A 154 -9.78 -7.59 -22.52
CA GLU A 154 -10.02 -8.91 -21.96
C GLU A 154 -9.97 -8.96 -20.42
N LEU A 155 -9.31 -7.99 -19.77
CA LEU A 155 -9.25 -7.89 -18.31
C LEU A 155 -10.40 -7.08 -17.72
N ARG A 156 -11.21 -6.42 -18.56
CA ARG A 156 -12.32 -5.58 -18.10
C ARG A 156 -13.35 -6.35 -17.26
N PRO A 157 -13.76 -7.59 -17.60
CA PRO A 157 -14.65 -8.36 -16.75
C PRO A 157 -14.08 -8.62 -15.35
N ALA A 158 -12.77 -8.84 -15.23
CA ALA A 158 -12.12 -9.03 -13.93
C ALA A 158 -12.16 -7.75 -13.09
N PHE A 159 -11.86 -6.60 -13.72
CA PHE A 159 -12.00 -5.28 -13.10
C PHE A 159 -13.42 -5.02 -12.61
N ASP A 160 -14.44 -5.22 -13.45
CA ASP A 160 -15.84 -4.98 -13.08
C ASP A 160 -16.28 -5.91 -11.94
N ARG A 161 -15.87 -7.19 -11.97
CA ARG A 161 -16.10 -8.16 -10.89
C ARG A 161 -15.48 -7.69 -9.57
N GLY A 162 -14.24 -7.21 -9.60
CA GLY A 162 -13.57 -6.70 -8.40
C GLY A 162 -14.24 -5.45 -7.84
N GLY A 163 -14.68 -4.54 -8.69
CA GLY A 163 -15.43 -3.34 -8.29
C GLY A 163 -16.83 -3.63 -7.72
N ALA A 164 -17.38 -4.82 -7.95
CA ALA A 164 -18.66 -5.28 -7.42
C ALA A 164 -18.53 -6.12 -6.13
N MET A 165 -17.31 -6.42 -5.67
CA MET A 165 -17.12 -7.17 -4.43
C MET A 165 -17.61 -6.38 -3.21
N ASP A 166 -18.20 -7.10 -2.26
CA ASP A 166 -18.38 -6.56 -0.91
C ASP A 166 -17.03 -6.17 -0.30
N LEU A 167 -17.01 -5.18 0.59
CA LEU A 167 -15.78 -4.66 1.19
C LEU A 167 -14.98 -5.75 1.91
N THR A 168 -15.63 -6.54 2.77
CA THR A 168 -14.95 -7.57 3.55
C THR A 168 -14.43 -8.68 2.65
N ALA A 169 -15.25 -9.14 1.71
CA ALA A 169 -14.84 -10.16 0.73
C ALA A 169 -13.70 -9.68 -0.17
N GLY A 170 -13.75 -8.42 -0.61
CA GLY A 170 -12.73 -7.81 -1.45
C GLY A 170 -11.39 -7.67 -0.74
N ILE A 171 -11.37 -7.23 0.52
CA ILE A 171 -10.13 -7.14 1.30
C ILE A 171 -9.56 -8.54 1.60
N ALA A 172 -10.42 -9.53 1.89
CA ALA A 172 -9.98 -10.92 2.02
C ALA A 172 -9.35 -11.44 0.71
N TYR A 173 -9.94 -11.11 -0.44
CA TYR A 173 -9.40 -11.44 -1.76
C TYR A 173 -8.06 -10.74 -2.05
N ALA A 174 -7.91 -9.48 -1.65
CA ALA A 174 -6.66 -8.73 -1.78
C ALA A 174 -5.49 -9.36 -1.03
N LEU A 175 -5.76 -9.86 0.18
CA LEU A 175 -4.75 -10.40 1.11
C LEU A 175 -4.57 -11.92 1.00
N SER A 176 -5.32 -12.57 0.11
CA SER A 176 -5.17 -13.99 -0.15
C SER A 176 -3.81 -14.24 -0.80
N GLU A 177 -3.13 -15.30 -0.36
CA GLU A 177 -2.02 -15.83 -1.14
C GLU A 177 -2.55 -16.33 -2.50
N SER A 178 -1.64 -16.45 -3.45
CA SER A 178 -1.93 -16.80 -4.84
C SER A 178 -1.29 -18.12 -5.18
#